data_AF-A0A970UWB1-F1
#
_entry.id   AF-A0A970UWB1-F1
#
_cell.length_a   1.000
_cell.length_b   1.000
_cell.length_c   1.000
_cell.angle_alpha   90.00
_cell.angle_beta   90.00
_cell.angle_gamma   90.00
#
_symmetry.space_group_name_H-M   'P 1'
#
loop_
_entity.id
_entity.type
_entity.pdbx_description
1 polymer ?
#
loop_
_entity_poly.entity_id
_entity_poly.type
_entity_poly.pdbx_seq_one_letter_code
_entity_poly.pdbx_strand_id
1 'polypeptide(L)'
;MKISLLIFSLLSFGVLLGQNPIVDVDAEGNDSVAVDSVISKKCFEKNVTEKEEDYIPKLYPNWTLYVPGATHFHDKRIGEGIVFSGLTVGGIVYGLLNSQKLSGVNSSPYSNFPLLLGLQAYNVDKVDFFRNRLEFIKYQNPDFRYDPIDYNDLLLAPFQPKNIFTPITGMFVAIAVAELFILGPKPNRYFGQVDQMMVMNRFVNRNQALALYGGVSLAASYGAGVAEEYVFRNALMPLMDYRYGQKKGLIFSSLIFGGMHFTNLAFAQKPDYVGTLIQVASASAAGFLLGNDVQRRGYNIGPAVAAHMWYDFVLMFGSFLVNPQNNFLGVNVSFRL
;
A
#
# COMPACT_ATOMS: atom_id res chain seq x y z
N MET A 1 -10.92 -17.50 12.84
CA MET A 1 -11.45 -16.27 13.50
C MET A 1 -10.46 -15.59 14.46
N LYS A 2 -9.52 -16.30 15.11
CA LYS A 2 -8.54 -15.67 16.05
C LYS A 2 -7.25 -15.13 15.41
N ILE A 3 -7.00 -15.38 14.12
CA ILE A 3 -5.70 -15.12 13.49
C ILE A 3 -5.65 -13.71 12.84
N SER A 4 -6.74 -13.20 12.27
CA SER A 4 -6.77 -11.91 11.54
C SER A 4 -6.39 -10.68 12.37
N LEU A 5 -6.56 -10.72 13.70
CA LEU A 5 -6.12 -9.66 14.62
C LEU A 5 -4.61 -9.73 14.93
N LEU A 6 -3.97 -10.91 14.78
CA LEU A 6 -2.54 -11.11 14.99
C LEU A 6 -1.69 -10.56 13.82
N ILE A 7 -2.26 -10.55 12.61
CA ILE A 7 -1.64 -10.03 11.38
C ILE A 7 -1.39 -8.52 11.45
N PHE A 8 -2.25 -7.79 12.15
CA PHE A 8 -2.15 -6.34 12.30
C PHE A 8 -0.92 -5.90 13.10
N SER A 9 -0.43 -6.76 14.01
CA SER A 9 0.80 -6.52 14.76
C SER A 9 2.06 -6.70 13.91
N LEU A 10 2.05 -7.50 12.83
CA LEU A 10 3.26 -7.76 12.03
C LEU A 10 3.61 -6.61 11.07
N LEU A 11 2.60 -5.98 10.45
CA LEU A 11 2.78 -4.72 9.68
C LEU A 11 3.26 -3.57 10.59
N SER A 12 2.85 -3.58 11.86
CA SER A 12 3.31 -2.62 12.86
C SER A 12 4.72 -2.95 13.38
N PHE A 13 5.12 -4.23 13.44
CA PHE A 13 6.38 -4.67 14.06
C PHE A 13 7.63 -4.27 13.28
N GLY A 14 7.60 -4.32 11.95
CA GLY A 14 8.73 -3.90 11.11
C GLY A 14 9.10 -2.43 11.29
N VAL A 15 8.11 -1.57 11.57
CA VAL A 15 8.32 -0.14 11.84
C VAL A 15 8.56 0.12 13.32
N LEU A 16 7.91 -0.62 14.25
CA LEU A 16 8.16 -0.52 15.69
C LEU A 16 9.60 -0.92 16.09
N LEU A 17 10.20 -1.90 15.42
CA LEU A 17 11.61 -2.29 15.66
C LEU A 17 12.62 -1.20 15.22
N GLY A 18 12.21 -0.29 14.34
CA GLY A 18 12.98 0.92 13.98
C GLY A 18 12.65 2.15 14.84
N GLN A 19 11.60 2.09 15.68
CA GLN A 19 11.06 3.21 16.44
C GLN A 19 11.53 3.28 17.90
N ASN A 20 12.36 2.34 18.36
CA ASN A 20 13.11 2.51 19.59
C ASN A 20 14.49 3.07 19.23
N PRO A 21 14.66 4.41 19.14
CA PRO A 21 15.99 4.92 19.33
C PRO A 21 16.37 4.51 20.77
N ILE A 22 17.46 3.77 20.92
CA ILE A 22 18.19 3.75 22.19
C ILE A 22 18.76 5.17 22.30
N VAL A 23 17.91 6.12 22.66
CA VAL A 23 18.38 7.34 23.32
C VAL A 23 18.42 6.91 24.78
N ASP A 24 19.62 6.81 25.32
CA ASP A 24 19.80 6.93 26.77
C ASP A 24 19.26 8.32 27.14
N VAL A 25 17.98 8.38 27.48
CA VAL A 25 17.37 9.57 28.05
C VAL A 25 17.42 9.39 29.55
N ASP A 26 18.39 10.06 30.17
CA ASP A 26 18.31 10.43 31.58
C ASP A 26 17.04 11.26 31.76
N ALA A 27 16.01 10.64 32.31
CA ALA A 27 14.75 11.28 32.62
C ALA A 27 14.89 12.11 33.89
N GLU A 28 15.35 13.35 33.78
CA GLU A 28 15.03 14.39 34.77
C GLU A 28 13.63 14.92 34.46
N GLY A 29 12.70 14.60 35.36
CA GLY A 29 11.34 15.12 35.34
C GLY A 29 11.31 16.60 35.67
N ASN A 30 10.44 17.33 34.99
CA ASN A 30 9.86 18.53 35.57
C ASN A 30 8.42 18.72 35.08
N ASP A 31 7.54 18.78 36.08
CA ASP A 31 6.11 18.94 35.96
C ASP A 31 5.70 20.39 35.66
N SER A 32 4.49 20.49 35.12
CA SER A 32 3.53 21.61 35.22
C SER A 32 3.78 22.86 34.36
N VAL A 33 2.91 23.07 33.36
CA VAL A 33 2.45 24.42 32.98
C VAL A 33 0.96 24.38 32.61
N ALA A 34 0.24 25.35 33.18
CA ALA A 34 -1.20 25.56 33.11
C ALA A 34 -1.69 26.01 31.73
N VAL A 35 -2.96 25.68 31.44
CA VAL A 35 -3.70 26.08 30.24
C VAL A 35 -4.53 27.31 30.58
N ASP A 36 -4.15 28.47 30.03
CA ASP A 36 -5.03 29.65 29.97
C ASP A 36 -5.60 29.81 28.56
N SER A 37 -6.93 29.82 28.50
CA SER A 37 -7.71 30.06 27.30
C SER A 37 -7.90 31.55 27.08
N VAL A 38 -7.38 32.10 25.97
CA VAL A 38 -7.76 33.43 25.49
C VAL A 38 -8.17 33.35 24.02
N ILE A 39 -9.48 33.46 23.82
CA ILE A 39 -10.12 33.71 22.53
C ILE A 39 -9.86 35.16 22.14
N SER A 40 -9.25 35.41 20.98
CA SER A 40 -9.31 36.72 20.35
C SER A 40 -9.37 36.61 18.83
N LYS A 41 -10.49 37.09 18.29
CA LYS A 41 -10.71 37.38 16.87
C LYS A 41 -9.81 38.54 16.45
N LYS A 42 -9.00 38.40 15.41
CA LYS A 42 -8.65 39.52 14.54
C LYS A 42 -8.53 39.10 13.07
N CYS A 43 -9.13 39.97 12.23
CA CYS A 43 -9.19 39.92 10.79
C CYS A 43 -7.84 40.26 10.14
N PHE A 44 -7.66 39.68 8.95
CA PHE A 44 -6.90 40.16 7.79
C PHE A 44 -6.05 41.43 7.97
N GLU A 45 -4.75 41.24 8.10
CA GLU A 45 -3.71 42.09 7.50
C GLU A 45 -2.45 41.23 7.35
N LYS A 46 -2.17 40.79 6.11
CA LYS A 46 -1.08 39.88 5.78
C LYS A 46 0.20 40.69 5.53
N ASN A 47 0.90 41.07 6.60
CA ASN A 47 2.29 41.52 6.53
C ASN A 47 3.21 40.30 6.69
N VAL A 48 3.73 39.79 5.58
CA VAL A 48 4.64 38.64 5.55
C VAL A 48 6.05 39.09 5.92
N THR A 49 6.33 39.08 7.21
CA THR A 49 7.63 38.74 7.81
C THR A 49 7.36 38.13 9.18
N GLU A 50 6.53 37.08 9.23
CA GLU A 50 6.56 36.16 10.35
C GLU A 50 7.80 35.30 10.16
N LYS A 51 8.76 35.43 11.08
CA LYS A 51 9.74 34.37 11.31
C LYS A 51 8.95 33.07 11.42
N GLU A 52 9.28 32.07 10.61
CA GLU A 52 8.82 30.70 10.84
C GLU A 52 9.14 30.40 12.31
N GLU A 53 8.13 30.46 13.18
CA GLU A 53 8.25 29.88 14.51
C GLU A 53 8.62 28.42 14.27
N ASP A 54 9.68 27.94 14.93
CA ASP A 54 10.17 26.56 14.82
C ASP A 54 9.01 25.60 15.05
N TYR A 55 8.41 25.13 13.95
CA TYR A 55 7.28 24.23 13.99
C TYR A 55 7.82 22.86 14.39
N ILE A 56 7.59 22.49 15.65
CA ILE A 56 7.92 21.16 16.15
C ILE A 56 6.80 20.20 15.74
N PRO A 57 7.05 19.24 14.83
CA PRO A 57 6.02 18.27 14.43
C PRO A 57 5.58 17.46 15.65
N LYS A 58 4.27 17.39 15.89
CA LYS A 58 3.71 16.55 16.95
C LYS A 58 3.42 15.16 16.41
N LEU A 59 3.88 14.14 17.12
CA LEU A 59 3.59 12.75 16.76
C LEU A 59 2.10 12.45 16.91
N TYR A 60 1.53 11.74 15.94
CA TYR A 60 0.20 11.20 16.09
C TYR A 60 0.15 10.16 17.21
N PRO A 61 -0.93 10.14 18.01
CA PRO A 61 -1.16 9.07 18.96
C PRO A 61 -1.18 7.70 18.26
N ASN A 62 -0.59 6.66 18.87
CA ASN A 62 -0.49 5.33 18.28
C ASN A 62 -1.85 4.71 17.92
N TRP A 63 -2.94 5.08 18.60
CA TRP A 63 -4.28 4.58 18.27
C TRP A 63 -4.74 4.97 16.86
N THR A 64 -4.21 6.08 16.31
CA THR A 64 -4.53 6.54 14.94
C THR A 64 -4.02 5.57 13.86
N LEU A 65 -2.98 4.78 14.16
CA LEU A 65 -2.55 3.68 13.30
C LEU A 65 -3.64 2.62 13.21
N TYR A 66 -4.32 2.26 14.30
CA TYR A 66 -5.21 1.11 14.33
C TYR A 66 -6.65 1.41 13.90
N VAL A 67 -7.11 2.66 14.07
CA VAL A 67 -8.49 3.05 13.79
C VAL A 67 -8.61 3.60 12.36
N PRO A 68 -9.43 3.00 11.46
CA PRO A 68 -9.59 3.51 10.08
C PRO A 68 -10.05 4.97 10.04
N GLY A 69 -9.40 5.81 9.23
CA GLY A 69 -9.69 7.24 9.06
C GLY A 69 -9.20 8.15 10.20
N ALA A 70 -8.62 7.58 11.26
CA ALA A 70 -8.26 8.32 12.47
C ALA A 70 -7.17 9.39 12.28
N THR A 71 -6.22 9.16 11.38
CA THR A 71 -5.20 10.15 10.99
C THR A 71 -5.87 11.41 10.43
N HIS A 72 -6.81 11.22 9.50
CA HIS A 72 -7.57 12.32 8.90
C HIS A 72 -8.47 13.04 9.92
N PHE A 73 -9.18 12.31 10.79
CA PHE A 73 -9.97 12.93 11.85
C PHE A 73 -9.12 13.75 12.83
N HIS A 74 -7.95 13.24 13.19
CA HIS A 74 -7.00 13.95 14.05
C HIS A 74 -6.56 15.28 13.42
N ASP A 75 -6.35 15.31 12.11
CA ASP A 75 -6.01 16.53 11.36
C ASP A 75 -7.22 17.42 11.03
N LYS A 76 -8.41 17.12 11.54
CA LYS A 76 -9.67 17.81 11.21
C LYS A 76 -10.07 17.71 9.72
N ARG A 77 -9.49 16.75 8.98
CA ARG A 77 -9.88 16.34 7.62
C ARG A 77 -11.05 15.36 7.69
N ILE A 78 -12.21 15.89 8.09
CA ILE A 78 -13.39 15.07 8.43
C ILE A 78 -13.95 14.32 7.21
N GLY A 79 -13.95 14.93 6.03
CA GLY A 79 -14.46 14.31 4.80
C GLY A 79 -13.65 13.07 4.41
N GLU A 80 -12.33 13.22 4.39
CA GLU A 80 -11.37 12.14 4.11
C GLU A 80 -11.49 11.04 5.16
N GLY A 81 -11.58 11.41 6.44
CA GLY A 81 -11.80 10.45 7.53
C GLY A 81 -13.07 9.63 7.32
N ILE A 82 -14.21 10.25 7.01
CA ILE A 82 -15.47 9.54 6.74
C ILE A 82 -15.32 8.58 5.55
N VAL A 83 -14.67 9.02 4.46
CA VAL A 83 -14.47 8.20 3.26
C VAL A 83 -13.61 6.98 3.58
N PHE A 84 -12.43 7.16 4.18
CA PHE A 84 -11.54 6.04 4.49
C PHE A 84 -12.10 5.10 5.56
N SER A 85 -12.73 5.63 6.62
CA SER A 85 -13.42 4.79 7.61
C SER A 85 -14.55 3.99 6.97
N GLY A 86 -15.39 4.64 6.15
CA GLY A 86 -16.52 4.00 5.48
C GLY A 86 -16.10 2.88 4.52
N LEU A 87 -15.11 3.16 3.65
CA LEU A 87 -14.56 2.17 2.72
C LEU A 87 -13.90 1.00 3.45
N THR A 88 -13.07 1.29 4.46
CA THR A 88 -12.35 0.27 5.22
C THR A 88 -13.31 -0.61 6.02
N VAL A 89 -14.11 -0.01 6.89
CA VAL A 89 -15.01 -0.74 7.78
C VAL A 89 -16.08 -1.45 6.95
N GLY A 90 -16.69 -0.75 5.99
CA GLY A 90 -17.70 -1.32 5.10
C GLY A 90 -17.16 -2.51 4.31
N GLY A 91 -16.01 -2.36 3.65
CA GLY A 91 -15.37 -3.41 2.85
C GLY A 91 -14.99 -4.63 3.69
N ILE A 92 -14.31 -4.41 4.82
CA ILE A 92 -13.88 -5.49 5.72
C ILE A 92 -15.09 -6.20 6.33
N VAL A 93 -16.03 -5.48 6.93
CA VAL A 93 -17.21 -6.08 7.58
C VAL A 93 -18.05 -6.84 6.57
N TYR A 94 -18.36 -6.24 5.42
CA TYR A 94 -19.12 -6.92 4.38
C TYR A 94 -18.39 -8.16 3.88
N GLY A 95 -17.08 -8.05 3.62
CA GLY A 95 -16.25 -9.16 3.16
C GLY A 95 -16.17 -10.30 4.17
N LEU A 96 -16.08 -10.02 5.47
CA LEU A 96 -16.07 -11.03 6.53
C LEU A 96 -17.43 -11.73 6.66
N LEU A 97 -18.52 -10.96 6.74
CA LEU A 97 -19.88 -11.49 6.86
C LEU A 97 -20.28 -12.38 5.67
N ASN A 98 -19.76 -12.08 4.48
CA ASN A 98 -20.07 -12.81 3.25
C ASN A 98 -18.94 -13.75 2.81
N SER A 99 -17.90 -13.95 3.63
CA SER A 99 -16.69 -14.69 3.26
C SER A 99 -16.99 -16.09 2.71
N GLN A 100 -17.76 -16.90 3.45
CA GLN A 100 -18.15 -18.25 3.02
C GLN A 100 -18.95 -18.24 1.72
N LYS A 101 -19.84 -17.26 1.56
CA LYS A 101 -20.67 -17.13 0.36
C LYS A 101 -19.77 -16.83 -0.84
N LEU A 102 -18.86 -15.85 -0.71
CA LEU A 102 -17.94 -15.39 -1.76
C LEU A 102 -16.86 -16.40 -2.12
N SER A 103 -16.34 -17.16 -1.16
CA SER A 103 -15.30 -18.18 -1.36
C SER A 103 -15.87 -19.57 -1.68
N GLY A 104 -17.18 -19.79 -1.52
CA GLY A 104 -17.78 -21.12 -1.69
C GLY A 104 -17.72 -21.64 -3.14
N VAL A 105 -17.61 -20.73 -4.10
CA VAL A 105 -17.44 -21.04 -5.52
C VAL A 105 -16.03 -20.72 -6.02
N ASN A 106 -15.32 -19.74 -5.47
CA ASN A 106 -13.98 -19.34 -5.90
C ASN A 106 -12.91 -19.80 -4.92
N SER A 107 -11.85 -20.45 -5.42
CA SER A 107 -10.71 -20.86 -4.60
C SER A 107 -9.72 -19.75 -4.28
N SER A 108 -9.87 -18.57 -4.90
CA SER A 108 -8.92 -17.46 -4.75
C SER A 108 -9.18 -16.61 -3.51
N PRO A 109 -8.11 -16.25 -2.76
CA PRO A 109 -8.23 -15.29 -1.64
C PRO A 109 -8.66 -13.90 -2.11
N TYR A 110 -8.42 -13.56 -3.38
CA TYR A 110 -8.76 -12.26 -3.96
C TYR A 110 -10.20 -12.17 -4.49
N SER A 111 -10.95 -13.27 -4.47
CA SER A 111 -12.35 -13.28 -4.90
C SER A 111 -13.28 -12.48 -3.98
N ASN A 112 -12.84 -12.20 -2.75
CA ASN A 112 -13.54 -11.35 -1.80
C ASN A 112 -13.17 -9.88 -2.03
N PHE A 113 -13.66 -9.30 -3.14
CA PHE A 113 -13.35 -7.92 -3.52
C PHE A 113 -13.64 -6.88 -2.42
N PRO A 114 -14.77 -6.95 -1.69
CA PRO A 114 -15.03 -5.99 -0.62
C PRO A 114 -13.95 -6.01 0.47
N LEU A 115 -13.49 -7.20 0.87
CA LEU A 115 -12.41 -7.34 1.84
C LEU A 115 -11.10 -6.76 1.28
N LEU A 116 -10.75 -7.12 0.05
CA LEU A 116 -9.56 -6.61 -0.63
C LEU A 116 -9.56 -5.08 -0.69
N LEU A 117 -10.65 -4.48 -1.18
CA LEU A 117 -10.77 -3.02 -1.32
C LEU A 117 -10.74 -2.31 0.04
N GLY A 118 -11.38 -2.89 1.06
CA GLY A 118 -11.35 -2.35 2.42
C GLY A 118 -9.94 -2.35 3.02
N LEU A 119 -9.16 -3.42 2.79
CA LEU A 119 -7.76 -3.48 3.21
C LEU A 119 -6.87 -2.49 2.44
N GLN A 120 -7.10 -2.31 1.15
CA GLN A 120 -6.34 -1.34 0.35
C GLN A 120 -6.66 0.11 0.76
N ALA A 121 -7.93 0.42 1.04
CA ALA A 121 -8.32 1.72 1.58
C ALA A 121 -7.64 2.00 2.92
N TYR A 122 -7.57 0.99 3.80
CA TYR A 122 -6.86 1.10 5.06
C TYR A 122 -5.36 1.36 4.87
N ASN A 123 -4.70 0.64 3.97
CA ASN A 123 -3.27 0.82 3.71
C ASN A 123 -2.96 2.25 3.24
N VAL A 124 -3.78 2.80 2.35
CA VAL A 124 -3.64 4.18 1.85
C VAL A 124 -3.91 5.22 2.95
N ASP A 125 -4.89 5.00 3.82
CA ASP A 125 -5.19 5.85 4.99
C ASP A 125 -3.98 5.96 5.94
N LYS A 126 -3.21 4.87 6.11
CA LYS A 126 -2.06 4.85 7.06
C LYS A 126 -0.78 5.47 6.55
N VAL A 127 -0.72 5.90 5.29
CA VAL A 127 0.39 6.67 4.76
C VAL A 127 0.67 7.93 5.60
N ASP A 128 -0.37 8.67 6.00
CA ASP A 128 -0.19 9.91 6.77
C ASP A 128 0.41 9.64 8.17
N PHE A 129 0.12 8.48 8.76
CA PHE A 129 0.77 8.07 10.01
C PHE A 129 2.27 7.89 9.84
N PHE A 130 2.70 7.27 8.74
CA PHE A 130 4.12 7.13 8.43
C PHE A 130 4.75 8.48 8.08
N ARG A 131 4.07 9.35 7.33
CA ARG A 131 4.55 10.70 7.01
C ARG A 131 4.88 11.48 8.28
N ASN A 132 3.92 11.57 9.20
CA ASN A 132 4.08 12.29 10.46
C ASN A 132 5.31 11.82 11.26
N ARG A 133 5.58 10.50 11.26
CA ARG A 133 6.76 9.94 11.91
C ARG A 133 8.06 10.30 11.18
N LEU A 134 8.06 10.30 9.85
CA LEU A 134 9.24 10.69 9.06
C LEU A 134 9.55 12.17 9.25
N GLU A 135 8.53 13.04 9.31
CA GLU A 135 8.68 14.46 9.62
C GLU A 135 9.31 14.67 11.01
N PHE A 136 8.83 13.94 12.02
CA PHE A 136 9.41 13.98 13.37
C PHE A 136 10.87 13.52 13.40
N ILE A 137 11.19 12.42 12.71
CA ILE A 137 12.56 11.89 12.63
C ILE A 137 13.47 12.89 11.91
N LYS A 138 12.99 13.51 10.83
CA LYS A 138 13.72 14.56 10.09
C LYS A 138 13.98 15.80 10.94
N TYR A 139 13.00 16.22 11.75
CA TYR A 139 13.16 17.33 12.68
C TYR A 139 14.26 17.05 13.71
N GLN A 140 14.29 15.84 14.26
CA GLN A 140 15.34 15.43 15.21
C GLN A 140 16.70 15.13 14.57
N ASN A 141 16.71 14.75 13.29
CA ASN A 141 17.89 14.33 12.55
C ASN A 141 17.93 15.05 11.19
N PRO A 142 18.50 16.26 11.11
CA PRO A 142 18.49 17.07 9.89
C PRO A 142 19.13 16.38 8.67
N ASP A 143 20.04 15.43 8.89
CA ASP A 143 20.68 14.65 7.81
C ASP A 143 19.86 13.46 7.32
N PHE A 144 18.74 13.13 8.00
CA PHE A 144 17.82 12.08 7.56
C PHE A 144 17.20 12.45 6.20
N ARG A 145 17.16 11.49 5.25
CA ARG A 145 16.68 11.73 3.89
C ARG A 145 15.54 10.79 3.56
N TYR A 146 14.44 11.36 3.08
CA TYR A 146 13.26 10.69 2.55
C TYR A 146 12.62 11.61 1.50
N ASP A 147 11.58 11.15 0.82
CA ASP A 147 10.75 11.98 -0.06
C ASP A 147 9.69 12.75 0.74
N PRO A 148 9.77 14.09 0.85
CA PRO A 148 8.75 14.92 1.47
C PRO A 148 7.55 15.15 0.52
N ILE A 149 7.19 14.14 -0.28
CA ILE A 149 6.09 14.20 -1.24
C ILE A 149 4.77 14.52 -0.52
N ASP A 150 4.05 15.52 -1.04
CA ASP A 150 2.73 15.91 -0.56
C ASP A 150 1.72 14.77 -0.69
N TYR A 151 0.72 14.72 0.20
CA TYR A 151 -0.28 13.65 0.19
C TYR A 151 -0.99 13.51 -1.15
N ASN A 152 -1.49 14.62 -1.70
CA ASN A 152 -2.21 14.60 -2.97
C ASN A 152 -1.30 14.20 -4.14
N ASP A 153 -0.04 14.65 -4.13
CA ASP A 153 0.93 14.29 -5.16
C ASP A 153 1.30 12.81 -5.10
N LEU A 154 1.38 12.23 -3.91
CA LEU A 154 1.57 10.80 -3.73
C LEU A 154 0.37 10.00 -4.27
N LEU A 155 -0.85 10.41 -3.94
CA LEU A 155 -2.06 9.76 -4.46
C LEU A 155 -2.14 9.83 -5.99
N LEU A 156 -1.64 10.90 -6.59
CA LEU A 156 -1.63 11.08 -8.05
C LEU A 156 -0.37 10.52 -8.72
N ALA A 157 0.66 10.14 -7.96
CA ALA A 157 1.95 9.72 -8.48
C ALA A 157 1.86 8.62 -9.55
N PRO A 158 1.00 7.58 -9.44
CA PRO A 158 0.90 6.55 -10.49
C PRO A 158 0.42 7.07 -11.85
N PHE A 159 -0.31 8.20 -11.86
CA PHE A 159 -0.95 8.76 -13.04
C PHE A 159 -0.20 9.96 -13.62
N GLN A 160 0.82 10.45 -12.91
CA GLN A 160 1.61 11.58 -13.37
C GLN A 160 2.54 11.16 -14.52
N PRO A 161 2.52 11.85 -15.68
CA PRO A 161 3.37 11.52 -16.82
C PRO A 161 4.86 11.42 -16.48
N LYS A 162 5.36 12.29 -15.59
CA LYS A 162 6.76 12.29 -15.13
C LYS A 162 7.19 10.99 -14.44
N ASN A 163 6.24 10.24 -13.87
CA ASN A 163 6.48 8.98 -13.19
C ASN A 163 6.22 7.79 -14.13
N ILE A 164 5.18 7.88 -14.97
CA ILE A 164 4.84 6.84 -15.97
C ILE A 164 5.95 6.69 -17.01
N PHE A 165 6.41 7.80 -17.58
CA PHE A 165 7.38 7.78 -18.68
C PHE A 165 8.81 7.71 -18.16
N THR A 166 9.10 6.70 -17.34
CA THR A 166 10.43 6.43 -16.79
C THR A 166 10.93 5.05 -17.18
N PRO A 167 12.25 4.84 -17.28
CA PRO A 167 12.80 3.50 -17.57
C PRO A 167 12.36 2.43 -16.57
N ILE A 168 12.22 2.78 -15.28
CA ILE A 168 11.82 1.83 -14.25
C ILE A 168 10.37 1.36 -14.45
N THR A 169 9.43 2.28 -14.71
CA THR A 169 8.04 1.92 -15.00
C THR A 169 7.93 1.12 -16.30
N GLY A 170 8.63 1.54 -17.36
CA GLY A 170 8.65 0.80 -18.62
C GLY A 170 9.21 -0.63 -18.47
N MET A 171 10.28 -0.80 -17.68
CA MET A 171 10.86 -2.11 -17.38
C MET A 171 9.86 -3.01 -16.64
N PHE A 172 9.21 -2.51 -15.59
CA PHE A 172 8.24 -3.28 -14.82
C PHE A 172 7.01 -3.65 -15.65
N VAL A 173 6.47 -2.74 -16.47
CA VAL A 173 5.40 -3.07 -17.42
C VAL A 173 5.86 -4.14 -18.42
N ALA A 174 7.08 -4.05 -18.94
CA ALA A 174 7.62 -5.07 -19.85
C ALA A 174 7.77 -6.44 -19.18
N ILE A 175 8.20 -6.49 -17.91
CA ILE A 175 8.25 -7.73 -17.12
C ILE A 175 6.84 -8.30 -16.95
N ALA A 176 5.84 -7.48 -16.59
CA ALA A 176 4.45 -7.92 -16.48
C ALA A 176 3.93 -8.52 -17.80
N VAL A 177 4.21 -7.88 -18.93
CA VAL A 177 3.85 -8.41 -20.26
C VAL A 177 4.58 -9.74 -20.54
N ALA A 178 5.87 -9.84 -20.25
CA ALA A 178 6.62 -11.08 -20.42
C ALA A 178 6.07 -12.21 -19.54
N GLU A 179 5.69 -11.92 -18.29
CA GLU A 179 5.03 -12.88 -17.41
C GLU A 179 3.70 -13.37 -17.98
N LEU A 180 2.90 -12.49 -18.57
CA LEU A 180 1.61 -12.88 -19.17
C LEU A 180 1.74 -13.75 -20.42
N PHE A 181 2.70 -13.46 -21.30
CA PHE A 181 2.75 -14.06 -22.63
C PHE A 181 3.86 -15.11 -22.83
N ILE A 182 4.93 -15.05 -22.04
CA ILE A 182 6.12 -15.90 -22.21
C ILE A 182 6.20 -16.92 -21.07
N LEU A 183 6.06 -16.46 -19.82
CA LEU A 183 6.28 -17.30 -18.63
C LEU A 183 4.97 -17.93 -18.10
N GLY A 184 3.83 -17.31 -18.40
CA GLY A 184 2.53 -17.72 -17.91
C GLY A 184 2.03 -19.04 -18.52
N PRO A 185 1.10 -19.73 -17.84
CA PRO A 185 0.48 -20.93 -18.39
C PRO A 185 -0.26 -20.60 -19.69
N LYS A 186 -0.07 -21.44 -20.70
CA LYS A 186 -0.74 -21.26 -21.99
C LYS A 186 -2.26 -21.36 -21.82
N PRO A 187 -3.05 -20.41 -22.36
CA PRO A 187 -4.50 -20.45 -22.25
C PRO A 187 -5.07 -21.57 -23.12
N ASN A 188 -6.01 -22.33 -22.57
CA ASN A 188 -6.82 -23.27 -23.34
C ASN A 188 -8.13 -22.62 -23.84
N ARG A 189 -8.51 -21.48 -23.26
CA ARG A 189 -9.61 -20.63 -23.68
C ARG A 189 -9.20 -19.16 -23.57
N TYR A 190 -9.72 -18.34 -24.48
CA TYR A 190 -9.43 -16.91 -24.55
C TYR A 190 -10.62 -16.07 -24.08
N PHE A 191 -10.37 -14.80 -23.76
CA PHE A 191 -11.42 -13.86 -23.32
C PHE A 191 -12.64 -13.79 -24.27
N GLY A 192 -12.42 -13.91 -25.58
CA GLY A 192 -13.49 -13.94 -26.58
C GLY A 192 -14.51 -15.08 -26.39
N GLN A 193 -14.14 -16.14 -25.67
CA GLN A 193 -14.98 -17.30 -25.38
C GLN A 193 -15.68 -17.23 -24.02
N VAL A 194 -15.33 -16.24 -23.19
CA VAL A 194 -15.98 -16.02 -21.89
C VAL A 194 -17.43 -15.61 -22.13
N ASP A 195 -18.35 -16.27 -21.45
CA ASP A 195 -19.77 -15.90 -21.45
C ASP A 195 -20.08 -15.02 -20.24
N GLN A 196 -19.76 -15.54 -19.05
CA GLN A 196 -20.05 -14.90 -17.77
C GLN A 196 -18.89 -15.06 -16.78
N MET A 197 -18.82 -14.16 -15.80
CA MET A 197 -17.89 -14.21 -14.68
C MET A 197 -18.66 -14.20 -13.37
N MET A 198 -18.21 -14.99 -12.40
CA MET A 198 -18.74 -14.97 -11.05
C MET A 198 -18.23 -13.73 -10.30
N VAL A 199 -19.12 -12.79 -10.00
CA VAL A 199 -18.85 -11.61 -9.18
C VAL A 199 -19.88 -11.54 -8.06
N MET A 200 -19.42 -11.47 -6.81
CA MET A 200 -20.29 -11.38 -5.63
C MET A 200 -21.42 -12.44 -5.59
N ASN A 201 -21.10 -13.67 -5.98
CA ASN A 201 -22.04 -14.81 -6.08
C ASN A 201 -23.15 -14.66 -7.12
N ARG A 202 -22.88 -13.88 -8.16
CA ARG A 202 -23.73 -13.77 -9.33
C ARG A 202 -22.88 -13.89 -10.58
N PHE A 203 -23.36 -14.65 -11.56
CA PHE A 203 -22.79 -14.58 -12.88
C PHE A 203 -23.23 -13.28 -13.54
N VAL A 204 -22.26 -12.47 -13.93
CA VAL A 204 -22.46 -11.24 -14.71
C VAL A 204 -21.92 -11.47 -16.12
N ASN A 205 -22.53 -10.80 -17.10
CA ASN A 205 -22.09 -10.95 -18.48
C ASN A 205 -20.64 -10.47 -18.66
N ARG A 206 -19.96 -10.97 -19.69
CA ARG A 206 -18.55 -10.66 -19.94
C ARG A 206 -18.22 -9.15 -19.94
N ASN A 207 -19.08 -8.30 -20.48
CA ASN A 207 -18.76 -6.86 -20.59
C ASN A 207 -18.81 -6.16 -19.23
N GLN A 208 -19.82 -6.47 -18.40
CA GLN A 208 -19.88 -5.98 -17.02
C GLN A 208 -18.77 -6.58 -16.17
N ALA A 209 -18.50 -7.88 -16.36
CA ALA A 209 -17.38 -8.58 -15.73
C ALA A 209 -16.06 -7.89 -16.00
N LEU A 210 -15.79 -7.52 -17.26
CA LEU A 210 -14.55 -6.87 -17.65
C LEU A 210 -14.37 -5.51 -16.95
N ALA A 211 -15.41 -4.70 -16.92
CA ALA A 211 -15.36 -3.39 -16.25
C ALA A 211 -15.14 -3.55 -14.74
N LEU A 212 -15.84 -4.49 -14.09
CA LEU A 212 -15.69 -4.77 -12.66
C LEU A 212 -14.30 -5.33 -12.35
N TYR A 213 -13.84 -6.31 -13.12
CA TYR A 213 -12.52 -6.90 -12.97
C TYR A 213 -11.44 -5.82 -13.12
N GLY A 214 -11.49 -5.03 -14.19
CA GLY A 214 -10.55 -3.94 -14.43
C GLY A 214 -10.56 -2.90 -13.32
N GLY A 215 -11.73 -2.50 -12.82
CA GLY A 215 -11.85 -1.58 -11.69
C GLY A 215 -11.26 -2.13 -10.39
N VAL A 216 -11.51 -3.42 -10.08
CA VAL A 216 -10.93 -4.08 -8.90
C VAL A 216 -9.43 -4.24 -9.03
N SER A 217 -8.93 -4.66 -10.21
CA SER A 217 -7.49 -4.71 -10.49
C SER A 217 -6.86 -3.35 -10.27
N LEU A 218 -7.42 -2.30 -10.88
CA LEU A 218 -6.89 -0.95 -10.75
C LEU A 218 -6.83 -0.48 -9.30
N ALA A 219 -7.91 -0.69 -8.53
CA ALA A 219 -7.97 -0.28 -7.13
C ALA A 219 -6.99 -1.08 -6.24
N ALA A 220 -6.83 -2.38 -6.50
CA ALA A 220 -5.88 -3.22 -5.78
C ALA A 220 -4.43 -2.78 -6.06
N SER A 221 -4.08 -2.62 -7.33
CA SER A 221 -2.76 -2.16 -7.77
C SER A 221 -2.44 -0.73 -7.32
N TYR A 222 -3.46 0.14 -7.27
CA TYR A 222 -3.33 1.48 -6.74
C TYR A 222 -2.95 1.47 -5.25
N GLY A 223 -3.67 0.69 -4.44
CA GLY A 223 -3.40 0.58 -3.01
C GLY A 223 -2.00 0.02 -2.74
N ALA A 224 -1.59 -1.03 -3.48
CA ALA A 224 -0.26 -1.60 -3.40
C ALA A 224 0.82 -0.56 -3.77
N GLY A 225 0.74 0.03 -4.97
CA GLY A 225 1.75 0.98 -5.43
C GLY A 225 1.87 2.24 -4.57
N VAL A 226 0.76 2.80 -4.07
CA VAL A 226 0.79 4.00 -3.22
C VAL A 226 1.27 3.67 -1.81
N ALA A 227 0.61 2.73 -1.13
CA ALA A 227 0.86 2.50 0.28
C ALA A 227 2.15 1.70 0.51
N GLU A 228 2.39 0.65 -0.26
CA GLU A 228 3.56 -0.20 -0.07
C GLU A 228 4.85 0.55 -0.44
N GLU A 229 4.89 1.28 -1.55
CA GLU A 229 6.10 2.06 -1.86
C GLU A 229 6.33 3.18 -0.85
N TYR A 230 5.28 3.82 -0.32
CA TYR A 230 5.47 4.79 0.75
C TYR A 230 6.06 4.12 2.01
N VAL A 231 5.52 2.99 2.45
CA VAL A 231 6.02 2.29 3.64
C VAL A 231 7.43 1.73 3.41
N PHE A 232 7.69 1.04 2.30
CA PHE A 232 8.95 0.34 2.10
C PHE A 232 10.05 1.24 1.55
N ARG A 233 9.75 2.13 0.60
CA ARG A 233 10.76 2.96 -0.09
C ARG A 233 10.87 4.35 0.51
N ASN A 234 9.81 4.87 1.12
CA ASN A 234 9.87 6.18 1.77
C ASN A 234 10.06 6.14 3.29
N ALA A 235 9.59 5.10 3.98
CA ALA A 235 9.77 4.96 5.42
C ALA A 235 10.90 3.97 5.78
N LEU A 236 10.69 2.68 5.52
CA LEU A 236 11.57 1.62 5.99
C LEU A 236 12.98 1.73 5.40
N MET A 237 13.10 1.91 4.08
CA MET A 237 14.42 2.00 3.43
C MET A 237 15.22 3.21 3.95
N PRO A 238 14.69 4.45 3.98
CA PRO A 238 15.36 5.59 4.63
C PRO A 238 15.81 5.36 6.07
N LEU A 239 14.96 4.74 6.91
CA LEU A 239 15.32 4.40 8.28
C LEU A 239 16.51 3.44 8.35
N MET A 240 16.50 2.42 7.49
CA MET A 240 17.58 1.44 7.42
C MET A 240 18.85 2.03 6.78
N ASP A 241 18.70 2.94 5.82
CA ASP A 241 19.80 3.67 5.19
C ASP A 241 20.50 4.57 6.20
N TYR A 242 19.73 5.29 7.02
CA TYR A 242 20.26 6.15 8.08
C TYR A 242 21.02 5.34 9.14
N ARG A 243 20.48 4.18 9.55
CA ARG A 243 21.07 3.36 10.62
C ARG A 243 22.23 2.47 10.16
N TYR A 244 22.17 1.95 8.94
CA TYR A 244 23.08 0.89 8.47
C TYR A 244 23.84 1.25 7.18
N GLY A 245 23.55 2.39 6.57
CA GLY A 245 24.06 2.82 5.28
C GLY A 245 23.23 2.29 4.10
N GLN A 246 23.22 3.04 3.00
CA GLN A 246 22.34 2.82 1.84
C GLN A 246 22.37 1.39 1.28
N LYS A 247 23.54 0.77 1.19
CA LYS A 247 23.66 -0.60 0.65
C LYS A 247 22.96 -1.63 1.54
N LYS A 248 23.12 -1.52 2.86
CA LYS A 248 22.47 -2.45 3.80
C LYS A 248 20.99 -2.14 3.93
N GLY A 249 20.63 -0.85 3.97
CA GLY A 249 19.24 -0.44 4.04
C GLY A 249 18.42 -0.88 2.83
N LEU A 250 18.99 -0.81 1.63
CA LEU A 250 18.40 -1.39 0.42
C LEU A 250 18.17 -2.91 0.56
N ILE A 251 19.20 -3.67 0.97
CA ILE A 251 19.09 -5.14 1.11
C ILE A 251 18.02 -5.51 2.16
N PHE A 252 18.07 -4.90 3.35
CA PHE A 252 17.16 -5.23 4.43
C PHE A 252 15.72 -4.85 4.10
N SER A 253 15.47 -3.64 3.60
CA SER A 253 14.12 -3.23 3.20
C SER A 253 13.54 -4.12 2.11
N SER A 254 14.35 -4.53 1.13
CA SER A 254 13.93 -5.43 0.05
C SER A 254 13.60 -6.84 0.54
N LEU A 255 14.42 -7.40 1.43
CA LEU A 255 14.17 -8.72 2.03
C LEU A 255 12.94 -8.70 2.94
N ILE A 256 12.71 -7.62 3.68
CA ILE A 256 11.50 -7.45 4.49
C ILE A 256 10.28 -7.34 3.59
N PHE A 257 10.33 -6.52 2.53
CA PHE A 257 9.25 -6.40 1.54
C PHE A 257 8.89 -7.76 0.91
N GLY A 258 9.89 -8.52 0.44
CA GLY A 258 9.65 -9.87 -0.06
C GLY A 258 9.12 -10.80 1.04
N GLY A 259 9.71 -10.79 2.23
CA GLY A 259 9.31 -11.63 3.36
C GLY A 259 7.87 -11.40 3.82
N MET A 260 7.33 -10.19 3.68
CA MET A 260 5.93 -9.89 3.99
C MET A 260 4.95 -10.71 3.13
N HIS A 261 5.37 -11.21 1.97
CA HIS A 261 4.54 -12.08 1.13
C HIS A 261 4.37 -13.49 1.71
N PHE A 262 5.14 -13.91 2.73
CA PHE A 262 4.85 -15.14 3.48
C PHE A 262 3.49 -15.08 4.19
N THR A 263 2.93 -13.89 4.41
CA THR A 263 1.57 -13.75 4.94
C THR A 263 0.55 -14.48 4.06
N ASN A 264 0.77 -14.59 2.75
CA ASN A 264 -0.10 -15.34 1.84
C ASN A 264 -0.26 -16.82 2.25
N LEU A 265 0.77 -17.46 2.81
CA LEU A 265 0.66 -18.82 3.35
C LEU A 265 -0.24 -18.88 4.58
N ALA A 266 -0.16 -17.87 5.45
CA ALA A 266 -0.98 -17.81 6.66
C ALA A 266 -2.48 -17.65 6.35
N PHE A 267 -2.82 -17.17 5.15
CA PHE A 267 -4.19 -16.93 4.70
C PHE A 267 -4.73 -17.92 3.68
N ALA A 268 -3.86 -18.69 3.03
CA ALA A 268 -4.28 -19.66 2.04
C ALA A 268 -5.02 -20.82 2.71
N GLN A 269 -6.22 -21.14 2.21
CA GLN A 269 -6.92 -22.38 2.60
C GLN A 269 -6.14 -23.63 2.16
N LYS A 270 -5.41 -23.52 1.05
CA LYS A 270 -4.49 -24.52 0.52
C LYS A 270 -3.13 -23.84 0.27
N PRO A 271 -2.21 -23.87 1.24
CA PRO A 271 -0.93 -23.19 1.11
C PRO A 271 -0.09 -23.72 -0.07
N ASP A 272 0.33 -22.83 -0.96
CA ASP A 272 1.31 -23.11 -2.00
C ASP A 272 2.69 -22.61 -1.56
N TYR A 273 3.45 -23.49 -0.93
CA TYR A 273 4.78 -23.17 -0.40
C TYR A 273 5.78 -22.80 -1.49
N VAL A 274 5.75 -23.51 -2.62
CA VAL A 274 6.69 -23.26 -3.73
C VAL A 274 6.35 -21.94 -4.41
N GLY A 275 5.07 -21.72 -4.74
CA GLY A 275 4.60 -20.45 -5.30
C GLY A 275 4.90 -19.27 -4.38
N THR A 276 4.71 -19.43 -3.06
CA THR A 276 5.05 -18.37 -2.11
C THR A 276 6.55 -18.10 -2.05
N LEU A 277 7.40 -19.12 -2.03
CA LEU A 277 8.86 -18.91 -2.04
C LEU A 277 9.33 -18.18 -3.30
N ILE A 278 8.77 -18.53 -4.45
CA ILE A 278 9.01 -17.81 -5.71
C ILE A 278 8.54 -16.36 -5.58
N GLN A 279 7.34 -16.13 -5.04
CA GLN A 279 6.82 -14.78 -4.82
C GLN A 279 7.71 -13.95 -3.89
N VAL A 280 8.17 -14.52 -2.76
CA VAL A 280 9.07 -13.85 -1.82
C VAL A 280 10.39 -13.48 -2.50
N ALA A 281 10.95 -14.37 -3.32
CA ALA A 281 12.18 -14.12 -4.06
C ALA A 281 11.98 -13.02 -5.12
N SER A 282 10.93 -13.11 -5.93
CA SER A 282 10.58 -12.12 -6.96
C SER A 282 10.27 -10.76 -6.35
N ALA A 283 9.48 -10.71 -5.29
CA ALA A 283 9.16 -9.49 -4.55
C ALA A 283 10.41 -8.89 -3.88
N SER A 284 11.34 -9.70 -3.37
CA SER A 284 12.62 -9.19 -2.85
C SER A 284 13.48 -8.58 -3.96
N ALA A 285 13.52 -9.19 -5.15
CA ALA A 285 14.24 -8.66 -6.30
C ALA A 285 13.61 -7.35 -6.82
N ALA A 286 12.28 -7.30 -6.95
CA ALA A 286 11.54 -6.08 -7.24
C ALA A 286 11.77 -4.99 -6.18
N GLY A 287 11.72 -5.41 -4.90
CA GLY A 287 12.31 -4.82 -3.71
C GLY A 287 13.50 -3.94 -4.01
N PHE A 288 14.55 -4.65 -4.38
CA PHE A 288 15.90 -4.15 -4.61
C PHE A 288 15.97 -3.23 -5.84
N LEU A 289 15.31 -3.60 -6.94
CA LEU A 289 15.35 -2.80 -8.17
C LEU A 289 14.68 -1.43 -7.97
N LEU A 290 13.49 -1.41 -7.37
CA LEU A 290 12.77 -0.17 -7.07
C LEU A 290 13.53 0.67 -6.04
N GLY A 291 13.99 0.07 -4.94
CA GLY A 291 14.74 0.78 -3.90
C GLY A 291 16.05 1.39 -4.42
N ASN A 292 16.79 0.68 -5.27
CA ASN A 292 18.00 1.19 -5.89
C ASN A 292 17.72 2.37 -6.85
N ASP A 293 16.63 2.33 -7.63
CA ASP A 293 16.22 3.48 -8.46
C ASP A 293 15.86 4.69 -7.58
N VAL A 294 15.09 4.49 -6.51
CA VAL A 294 14.72 5.54 -5.54
C VAL A 294 15.96 6.18 -4.90
N GLN A 295 16.91 5.39 -4.40
CA GLN A 295 18.16 5.91 -3.81
C GLN A 295 18.95 6.76 -4.82
N ARG A 296 19.06 6.30 -6.08
CA ARG A 296 19.77 7.02 -7.16
C ARG A 296 19.09 8.31 -7.57
N ARG A 297 17.76 8.40 -7.40
CA ARG A 297 16.96 9.60 -7.67
C ARG A 297 16.83 10.52 -6.47
N GLY A 298 17.68 10.36 -5.46
CA GLY A 298 17.66 11.22 -4.28
C GLY A 298 16.40 11.03 -3.43
N TYR A 299 15.90 9.80 -3.34
CA TYR A 299 14.71 9.37 -2.62
C TYR A 299 13.36 9.71 -3.26
N ASN A 300 13.30 10.28 -4.47
CA ASN A 300 12.03 10.46 -5.17
C ASN A 300 11.32 9.12 -5.45
N ILE A 301 10.20 8.86 -4.77
CA ILE A 301 9.46 7.59 -4.86
C ILE A 301 8.42 7.56 -5.99
N GLY A 302 8.10 8.70 -6.60
CA GLY A 302 7.03 8.80 -7.60
C GLY A 302 7.13 7.78 -8.73
N PRO A 303 8.30 7.59 -9.38
CA PRO A 303 8.50 6.55 -10.38
C PRO A 303 8.32 5.12 -9.86
N ALA A 304 8.72 4.83 -8.62
CA ALA A 304 8.54 3.51 -8.00
C ALA A 304 7.06 3.21 -7.73
N VAL A 305 6.32 4.20 -7.21
CA VAL A 305 4.86 4.14 -7.02
C VAL A 305 4.15 3.81 -8.34
N ALA A 306 4.53 4.50 -9.42
CA ALA A 306 3.99 4.23 -10.75
C ALA A 306 4.39 2.85 -11.28
N ALA A 307 5.68 2.48 -11.17
CA ALA A 307 6.17 1.19 -11.65
C ALA A 307 5.46 0.01 -10.98
N HIS A 308 5.29 0.05 -9.66
CA HIS A 308 4.62 -0.99 -8.90
C HIS A 308 3.13 -1.07 -9.27
N MET A 309 2.41 0.06 -9.24
CA MET A 309 0.99 0.08 -9.58
C MET A 309 0.71 -0.41 -11.01
N TRP A 310 1.50 0.01 -12.00
CA TRP A 310 1.30 -0.43 -13.39
C TRP A 310 1.73 -1.87 -13.64
N TYR A 311 2.76 -2.37 -12.95
CA TYR A 311 3.13 -3.80 -12.98
C TYR A 311 1.94 -4.67 -12.54
N ASP A 312 1.41 -4.39 -11.35
CA ASP A 312 0.29 -5.14 -10.79
C ASP A 312 -0.96 -5.01 -11.67
N PHE A 313 -1.28 -3.80 -12.14
CA PHE A 313 -2.47 -3.60 -12.94
C PHE A 313 -2.40 -4.38 -14.26
N VAL A 314 -1.25 -4.33 -14.94
CA VAL A 314 -1.02 -5.09 -16.18
C VAL A 314 -1.12 -6.58 -15.92
N LEU A 315 -0.48 -7.11 -14.87
CA LEU A 315 -0.58 -8.52 -14.52
C LEU A 315 -2.01 -8.94 -14.18
N MET A 316 -2.65 -8.22 -13.28
CA MET A 316 -3.97 -8.57 -12.78
C MET A 316 -5.00 -8.52 -13.90
N PHE A 317 -5.13 -7.38 -14.59
CA PHE A 317 -6.10 -7.18 -15.67
C PHE A 317 -5.73 -7.98 -16.93
N GLY A 318 -4.45 -7.96 -17.30
CA GLY A 318 -3.94 -8.70 -18.46
C GLY A 318 -4.12 -10.21 -18.31
N SER A 319 -3.97 -10.78 -17.10
CA SER A 319 -4.21 -12.21 -16.87
C SER A 319 -5.64 -12.62 -17.23
N PHE A 320 -6.64 -11.77 -16.95
CA PHE A 320 -8.02 -12.04 -17.32
C PHE A 320 -8.26 -11.98 -18.82
N LEU A 321 -7.58 -11.06 -19.52
CA LEU A 321 -7.66 -10.93 -20.97
C LEU A 321 -6.97 -12.09 -21.71
N VAL A 322 -5.80 -12.50 -21.22
CA VAL A 322 -4.94 -13.50 -21.86
C VAL A 322 -5.32 -14.93 -21.46
N ASN A 323 -5.57 -15.16 -20.17
CA ASN A 323 -5.88 -16.48 -19.61
C ASN A 323 -7.02 -16.36 -18.56
N PRO A 324 -8.27 -16.12 -18.99
CA PRO A 324 -9.40 -15.93 -18.07
C PRO A 324 -9.64 -17.12 -17.13
N GLN A 325 -9.19 -18.32 -17.49
CA GLN A 325 -9.31 -19.54 -16.67
C GLN A 325 -8.41 -19.49 -15.44
N ASN A 326 -7.19 -18.98 -15.60
CA ASN A 326 -6.18 -18.85 -14.55
C ASN A 326 -5.89 -17.37 -14.28
N ASN A 327 -6.95 -16.57 -14.16
CA ASN A 327 -6.82 -15.14 -13.91
C ASN A 327 -6.29 -14.89 -12.49
N PHE A 328 -5.58 -13.78 -12.31
CA PHE A 328 -4.89 -13.44 -11.07
C PHE A 328 -5.84 -13.30 -9.87
N LEU A 329 -7.02 -12.69 -10.07
CA LEU A 329 -8.04 -12.58 -9.02
C LEU A 329 -8.70 -13.93 -8.70
N GLY A 330 -8.41 -14.97 -9.48
CA GLY A 330 -8.96 -16.32 -9.43
C GLY A 330 -10.48 -16.37 -9.29
N VAL A 331 -11.14 -15.53 -10.09
CA VAL A 331 -12.60 -15.57 -10.26
C VAL A 331 -12.99 -16.69 -11.20
N ASN A 332 -14.12 -17.33 -10.94
CA ASN A 332 -14.68 -18.30 -11.86
C ASN A 332 -15.27 -17.63 -13.09
N VAL A 333 -15.04 -18.25 -14.23
CA VAL A 333 -15.57 -17.86 -15.53
C VAL A 333 -16.30 -19.03 -16.16
N SER A 334 -17.43 -18.77 -16.80
CA SER A 334 -18.09 -19.71 -17.70
C SER A 334 -17.72 -19.39 -19.15
N PHE A 335 -17.63 -20.42 -19.98
CA PHE A 335 -17.32 -20.29 -21.40
C PHE A 335 -18.54 -20.68 -22.22
N ARG A 336 -18.67 -20.06 -23.39
CA ARG A 336 -19.60 -20.53 -24.42
C ARG A 336 -19.18 -21.93 -24.87
N LEU A 337 -20.17 -22.80 -25.03
CA LEU A 337 -19.99 -24.16 -25.53
C LEU A 337 -19.32 -24.16 -26.91
#